data_AF-A0A5N5TH86-F1
#
_entry.id   AF-A0A5N5TH86-F1
#
_cell.length_a   1.000
_cell.length_b   1.000
_cell.length_c   1.000
_cell.angle_alpha   90.00
_cell.angle_beta   90.00
_cell.angle_gamma   90.00
#
_symmetry.space_group_name_H-M   'P 1'
#
loop_
_entity.id
_entity.type
_entity.pdbx_description
1 polymer ?
#
loop_
_entity_poly.entity_id
_entity_poly.type
_entity_poly.pdbx_seq_one_letter_code
_entity_poly.pdbx_strand_id
1 'polypeptide(L)'
;MSMYPSLEELKVDKIARGVAKGTNDLPKDLSLLYPTLNEYMGLEFTQDVLAANMPEYLGVAYPETRTVSTVHEKYGTLVTPDGTASQLSPLSHGVRELVLCKDAEGKIGVRVKDINKGVFVSLVTKGSPAAIAGLKFGDQILQINGKYVAGMSLDSVHSLLKRCPSNGIEMIVRDRPYERTIKLHKDSANRVGFQFKDGEITAVVKDSSAARNGLLINHQLLEVNGQNVVGLKDSAITEIVNECGDRITITIMPSFVYKHIIKSLASNLVTKLMDHSVPV
;
A
#
# COMPACT_ATOMS: atom_id res chain seq x y z
N MET A 1 -10.84 3.81 -36.52
CA MET A 1 -11.55 4.40 -35.37
C MET A 1 -10.80 5.66 -34.97
N SER A 2 -11.49 6.80 -34.97
CA SER A 2 -10.94 8.14 -34.82
C SER A 2 -10.32 8.36 -33.43
N MET A 3 -9.08 8.85 -33.39
CA MET A 3 -8.30 9.22 -32.21
C MET A 3 -8.61 10.66 -31.74
N TYR A 4 -9.88 11.07 -31.75
CA TYR A 4 -10.31 12.35 -31.18
C TYR A 4 -11.65 12.19 -30.45
N PRO A 5 -11.79 12.76 -29.24
CA PRO A 5 -13.04 12.71 -28.48
C PRO A 5 -14.16 13.48 -29.19
N SER A 6 -15.40 13.01 -29.02
CA SER A 6 -16.58 13.57 -29.70
C SER A 6 -16.95 14.93 -29.11
N LEU A 7 -17.68 15.75 -29.87
CA LEU A 7 -18.17 17.07 -29.42
C LEU A 7 -19.05 17.02 -28.16
N GLU A 8 -19.56 15.84 -27.81
CA GLU A 8 -20.35 15.58 -26.61
C GLU A 8 -19.46 15.44 -25.38
N GLU A 9 -18.33 14.74 -25.48
CA GLU A 9 -17.35 14.59 -24.39
C GLU A 9 -16.71 15.94 -23.99
N LEU A 10 -16.48 16.83 -24.96
CA LEU A 10 -15.98 18.20 -24.71
C LEU A 10 -16.99 19.13 -24.01
N LYS A 11 -18.30 18.85 -24.10
CA LYS A 11 -19.33 19.60 -23.37
C LYS A 11 -19.39 19.19 -21.91
N VAL A 12 -19.21 17.90 -21.61
CA VAL A 12 -19.17 17.37 -20.24
C VAL A 12 -18.03 18.00 -19.44
N ASP A 13 -16.87 18.20 -20.08
CA ASP A 13 -15.66 18.71 -19.42
C ASP A 13 -15.75 20.22 -19.08
N LYS A 14 -16.51 21.01 -19.86
CA LYS A 14 -16.80 22.42 -19.54
C LYS A 14 -17.75 22.56 -18.34
N ILE A 15 -18.69 21.63 -18.18
CA ILE A 15 -19.64 21.63 -17.06
C ILE A 15 -18.96 21.18 -15.78
N ALA A 16 -18.11 20.15 -15.84
CA ALA A 16 -17.29 19.71 -14.70
C ALA A 16 -16.37 20.83 -14.17
N ARG A 17 -15.80 21.65 -15.06
CA ARG A 17 -15.02 22.84 -14.67
C ARG A 17 -15.87 24.00 -14.13
N GLY A 18 -17.16 24.05 -14.47
CA GLY A 18 -18.11 25.01 -13.90
C GLY A 18 -18.41 24.74 -12.43
N VAL A 19 -18.46 23.46 -12.03
CA VAL A 19 -18.68 23.04 -10.62
C VAL A 19 -17.47 23.38 -9.73
N ALA A 20 -16.27 23.50 -10.29
CA ALA A 20 -15.07 23.91 -9.56
C ALA A 20 -14.96 25.42 -9.26
N LYS A 21 -15.85 26.26 -9.84
CA LYS A 21 -16.02 27.66 -9.44
C LYS A 21 -17.34 27.77 -8.67
N GLY A 22 -17.24 27.79 -7.34
CA GLY A 22 -18.36 27.75 -6.40
C GLY A 22 -19.49 28.73 -6.69
N THR A 23 -20.44 28.29 -7.50
CA THR A 23 -21.76 28.88 -7.67
C THR A 23 -22.77 27.81 -7.31
N ASN A 24 -23.54 28.07 -6.24
CA ASN A 24 -24.50 27.14 -5.64
C ASN A 24 -25.78 27.08 -6.49
N ASP A 25 -25.74 26.41 -7.64
CA ASP A 25 -26.94 26.08 -8.41
C ASP A 25 -26.87 24.64 -8.93
N LEU A 26 -27.14 23.67 -8.04
CA LEU A 26 -27.49 22.32 -8.47
C LEU A 26 -28.94 22.32 -8.97
N PRO A 27 -29.22 21.80 -10.18
CA PRO A 27 -30.60 21.60 -10.61
C PRO A 27 -31.26 20.59 -9.68
N LYS A 28 -32.38 21.00 -9.06
CA LYS A 28 -33.13 20.24 -8.06
C LYS A 28 -33.84 18.99 -8.60
N ASP A 29 -33.62 18.63 -9.86
CA ASP A 29 -34.32 17.53 -10.50
C ASP A 29 -33.37 16.68 -11.35
N LEU A 30 -32.94 15.55 -10.79
CA LEU A 30 -32.07 14.57 -11.44
C LEU A 30 -32.84 13.66 -12.42
N SER A 31 -34.18 13.72 -12.43
CA SER A 31 -35.04 12.92 -13.32
C SER A 31 -34.88 13.27 -14.80
N LEU A 32 -34.34 14.46 -15.12
CA LEU A 32 -34.10 14.90 -16.49
C LEU A 32 -32.76 14.42 -17.08
N LEU A 33 -31.85 13.87 -16.26
CA LEU A 33 -30.54 13.40 -16.74
C LEU A 33 -30.47 11.90 -17.01
N TYR A 34 -31.32 11.11 -16.35
CA TYR A 34 -31.41 9.67 -16.56
C TYR A 34 -32.88 9.24 -16.53
N PRO A 35 -33.40 8.66 -17.64
CA PRO A 35 -34.76 8.14 -17.65
C PRO A 35 -34.89 7.03 -16.59
N THR A 36 -36.07 6.95 -16.00
CA THR A 36 -36.37 5.88 -15.05
C THR A 36 -36.31 4.53 -15.76
N LEU A 37 -36.08 3.43 -15.02
CA LEU A 37 -36.00 2.08 -15.62
C LEU A 37 -37.29 1.73 -16.39
N ASN A 38 -38.44 2.26 -15.95
CA ASN A 38 -39.69 2.18 -16.67
C ASN A 38 -39.62 2.91 -18.02
N GLU A 39 -39.18 4.17 -18.06
CA GLU A 39 -39.05 4.91 -19.32
C GLU A 39 -37.99 4.33 -20.26
N TYR A 40 -36.93 3.74 -19.72
CA TYR A 40 -35.85 3.19 -20.54
C TYR A 40 -36.14 1.79 -21.08
N MET A 41 -36.76 0.90 -20.28
CA MET A 41 -36.99 -0.50 -20.61
C MET A 41 -38.47 -0.89 -20.76
N GLY A 42 -39.40 0.03 -20.49
CA GLY A 42 -40.84 -0.25 -20.49
C GLY A 42 -41.30 -1.20 -19.39
N LEU A 43 -40.51 -1.34 -18.32
CA LEU A 43 -40.77 -2.29 -17.22
C LEU A 43 -41.38 -1.56 -16.02
N GLU A 44 -42.71 -1.64 -15.90
CA GLU A 44 -43.43 -1.19 -14.70
C GLU A 44 -43.47 -2.29 -13.64
N PHE A 45 -42.70 -2.11 -12.57
CA PHE A 45 -42.77 -2.96 -11.38
C PHE A 45 -43.83 -2.45 -10.40
N THR A 46 -45.05 -2.20 -10.89
CA THR A 46 -46.18 -1.94 -10.00
C THR A 46 -46.63 -3.26 -9.37
N GLN A 47 -47.12 -3.17 -8.13
CA GLN A 47 -47.51 -4.33 -7.34
C GLN A 47 -48.59 -5.17 -8.04
N ASP A 48 -49.44 -4.52 -8.84
CA ASP A 48 -50.48 -5.16 -9.66
C ASP A 48 -49.92 -5.92 -10.88
N VAL A 49 -48.91 -5.36 -11.57
CA VAL A 49 -48.25 -6.01 -12.73
C VAL A 49 -47.40 -7.19 -12.29
N LEU A 50 -46.74 -7.07 -11.14
CA LEU A 50 -46.02 -8.17 -10.49
C LEU A 50 -46.98 -9.27 -10.06
N ALA A 51 -48.16 -8.93 -9.52
CA ALA A 51 -49.18 -9.91 -9.15
C ALA A 51 -49.70 -10.73 -10.33
N ALA A 52 -49.91 -10.08 -11.48
CA ALA A 52 -50.43 -10.72 -12.66
C ALA A 52 -49.42 -11.68 -13.33
N ASN A 53 -48.13 -11.35 -13.28
CA ASN A 53 -47.09 -12.06 -14.04
C ASN A 53 -46.17 -12.94 -13.18
N MET A 54 -46.02 -12.66 -11.88
CA MET A 54 -45.19 -13.41 -10.94
C MET A 54 -45.85 -13.51 -9.54
N PRO A 55 -46.94 -14.28 -9.41
CA PRO A 55 -47.72 -14.37 -8.16
C PRO A 55 -46.96 -15.01 -6.98
N GLU A 56 -45.87 -15.74 -7.23
CA GLU A 56 -45.06 -16.38 -6.18
C GLU A 56 -44.34 -15.36 -5.27
N TYR A 57 -44.16 -14.11 -5.71
CA TYR A 57 -43.44 -13.08 -4.95
C TYR A 57 -44.30 -12.26 -3.98
N LEU A 58 -45.62 -12.46 -3.94
CA LEU A 58 -46.55 -11.68 -3.09
C LEU A 58 -46.61 -12.12 -1.62
N GLY A 59 -45.98 -13.25 -1.28
CA GLY A 59 -46.08 -13.87 0.05
C GLY A 59 -44.91 -13.62 1.00
N VAL A 60 -43.86 -12.90 0.59
CA VAL A 60 -42.67 -12.69 1.43
C VAL A 60 -42.79 -11.37 2.17
N ALA A 61 -43.15 -11.42 3.45
CA ALA A 61 -43.13 -10.25 4.33
C ALA A 61 -41.67 -9.76 4.52
N TYR A 62 -41.35 -8.59 3.97
CA TYR A 62 -40.13 -7.87 4.31
C TYR A 62 -40.37 -7.07 5.60
N PRO A 63 -39.41 -6.99 6.54
CA PRO A 63 -39.58 -6.15 7.72
C PRO A 63 -39.65 -4.67 7.31
N GLU A 64 -40.67 -3.96 7.83
CA GLU A 64 -40.86 -2.53 7.62
C GLU A 64 -39.62 -1.73 8.06
N THR A 65 -38.99 -1.04 7.12
CA THR A 65 -37.98 -0.02 7.43
C THR A 65 -38.67 1.22 7.95
N ARG A 66 -38.47 1.48 9.25
CA ARG A 66 -38.80 2.74 9.92
C ARG A 66 -38.31 3.94 9.11
N THR A 67 -39.18 4.92 8.95
CA THR A 67 -38.87 6.26 8.44
C THR A 67 -37.75 6.89 9.27
N VAL A 68 -36.59 7.14 8.66
CA VAL A 68 -35.48 7.85 9.32
C VAL A 68 -35.54 9.33 8.94
N SER A 69 -35.84 10.15 9.94
CA SER A 69 -35.81 11.61 9.87
C SER A 69 -34.41 12.12 9.52
N THR A 70 -34.37 13.14 8.68
CA THR A 70 -33.20 13.86 8.17
C THR A 70 -32.29 14.40 9.29
N VAL A 71 -31.01 14.01 9.29
CA VAL A 71 -29.93 14.77 9.93
C VAL A 71 -28.68 14.76 9.05
N HIS A 72 -28.08 15.94 8.94
CA HIS A 72 -26.98 16.34 8.07
C HIS A 72 -25.62 15.64 8.34
N GLU A 73 -24.83 15.64 7.27
CA GLU A 73 -23.35 15.74 7.20
C GLU A 73 -22.43 14.50 7.29
N LYS A 74 -21.60 14.44 6.24
CA LYS A 74 -20.26 13.82 6.07
C LYS A 74 -20.20 12.33 5.66
N TYR A 75 -19.85 12.16 4.39
CA TYR A 75 -19.25 10.99 3.73
C TYR A 75 -19.78 9.62 4.18
N GLY A 76 -20.85 9.17 3.52
CA GLY A 76 -21.46 7.85 3.71
C GLY A 76 -21.22 6.91 2.52
N THR A 77 -20.44 5.87 2.78
CA THR A 77 -20.19 4.68 1.96
C THR A 77 -21.50 3.96 1.62
N LEU A 78 -21.70 3.57 0.36
CA LEU A 78 -22.77 2.65 -0.04
C LEU A 78 -22.44 1.25 0.52
N VAL A 79 -23.26 0.75 1.43
CA VAL A 79 -23.21 -0.63 1.92
C VAL A 79 -24.21 -1.45 1.10
N THR A 80 -23.74 -2.41 0.32
CA THR A 80 -24.58 -3.44 -0.31
C THR A 80 -24.90 -4.54 0.71
N PRO A 81 -26.14 -5.06 0.76
CA PRO A 81 -26.44 -6.24 1.53
C PRO A 81 -25.97 -7.49 0.77
N ASP A 82 -25.58 -8.50 1.54
CA ASP A 82 -25.24 -9.87 1.15
C ASP A 82 -23.81 -10.16 0.61
N GLY A 83 -23.02 -10.74 1.53
CA GLY A 83 -22.26 -11.97 1.24
C GLY A 83 -20.96 -11.83 0.45
N THR A 84 -19.84 -11.65 1.17
CA THR A 84 -18.46 -11.82 0.68
C THR A 84 -17.91 -10.76 -0.28
N ALA A 85 -18.17 -9.49 0.00
CA ALA A 85 -17.21 -8.45 -0.36
C ALA A 85 -15.99 -8.60 0.56
N SER A 86 -15.04 -9.46 0.17
CA SER A 86 -13.65 -9.26 0.56
C SER A 86 -13.36 -7.81 0.25
N GLN A 87 -13.14 -6.99 1.29
CA GLN A 87 -12.79 -5.59 1.12
C GLN A 87 -11.64 -5.56 0.12
N LEU A 88 -11.94 -5.22 -1.14
CA LEU A 88 -10.95 -4.62 -2.00
C LEU A 88 -10.76 -3.26 -1.35
N SER A 89 -9.88 -3.25 -0.35
CA SER A 89 -9.17 -2.05 0.05
C SER A 89 -8.81 -1.35 -1.26
N PRO A 90 -9.14 -0.07 -1.45
CA PRO A 90 -8.58 0.65 -2.59
C PRO A 90 -7.10 0.34 -2.56
N LEU A 91 -6.54 -0.11 -3.68
CA LEU A 91 -5.10 -0.30 -3.83
C LEU A 91 -4.48 1.07 -3.56
N SER A 92 -4.27 1.42 -2.29
CA SER A 92 -3.22 2.33 -1.91
C SER A 92 -2.00 1.64 -2.46
N HIS A 93 -1.40 2.19 -3.50
CA HIS A 93 -0.29 1.58 -4.23
C HIS A 93 0.99 1.55 -3.37
N GLY A 94 0.84 1.35 -2.07
CA GLY A 94 1.83 1.57 -1.03
C GLY A 94 2.19 3.04 -0.86
N VAL A 95 1.42 4.01 -1.37
CA VAL A 95 1.84 5.42 -1.29
C VAL A 95 1.31 6.07 -0.02
N ARG A 96 2.22 6.56 0.84
CA ARG A 96 1.92 7.25 2.08
C ARG A 96 2.66 8.56 2.20
N GLU A 97 2.05 9.50 2.90
CA GLU A 97 2.67 10.76 3.29
C GLU A 97 3.26 10.65 4.69
N LEU A 98 4.48 11.14 4.87
CA LEU A 98 5.19 11.17 6.14
C LEU A 98 5.59 12.61 6.44
N VAL A 99 5.43 13.01 7.69
CA VAL A 99 5.94 14.29 8.20
C VAL A 99 7.05 13.99 9.19
N LEU A 100 8.26 14.46 8.87
CA LEU A 100 9.46 14.22 9.66
C LEU A 100 9.96 15.51 10.30
N CYS A 101 10.64 15.33 11.43
CA CYS A 101 11.44 16.36 12.08
C CYS A 101 12.91 15.93 12.07
N LYS A 102 13.83 16.88 12.15
CA LYS A 102 15.26 16.61 12.32
C LYS A 102 15.55 16.39 13.80
N ASP A 103 16.57 15.58 14.06
CA ASP A 103 17.13 15.43 15.40
C ASP A 103 17.91 16.69 15.83
N ALA A 104 18.43 16.68 17.06
CA ALA A 104 19.25 17.76 17.60
C ALA A 104 20.53 18.04 16.78
N GLU A 105 20.99 17.07 15.98
CA GLU A 105 22.15 17.22 15.08
C GLU A 105 21.76 17.72 13.67
N GLY A 106 20.47 18.02 13.44
CA GLY A 106 19.97 18.46 12.14
C GLY A 106 19.89 17.32 11.10
N LYS A 107 19.83 16.06 11.53
CA LYS A 107 19.76 14.87 10.68
C LYS A 107 18.42 14.18 10.84
N ILE A 108 18.06 13.38 9.83
CA ILE A 108 16.81 12.59 9.82
C ILE A 108 17.12 11.10 10.06
N GLY A 109 18.37 10.68 9.84
CA GLY A 109 18.83 9.29 10.01
C GLY A 109 18.55 8.37 8.82
N VAL A 110 18.52 8.91 7.60
CA VAL A 110 18.27 8.15 6.36
C VAL A 110 19.47 8.21 5.42
N ARG A 111 19.80 7.08 4.80
CA ARG A 111 20.62 7.04 3.58
C ARG A 111 19.76 6.57 2.41
N VAL A 112 20.06 7.11 1.24
CA VAL A 112 19.33 6.83 0.00
C VAL A 112 20.25 6.25 -1.07
N LYS A 113 19.66 5.55 -2.04
CA LYS A 113 20.32 5.00 -3.21
C LYS A 113 19.42 5.16 -4.44
N ASP A 114 20.02 5.37 -5.60
CA ASP A 114 19.32 5.52 -6.85
C ASP A 114 19.18 4.17 -7.56
N ILE A 115 17.99 3.90 -8.12
CA ILE A 115 17.72 2.73 -8.96
C ILE A 115 16.79 3.17 -10.08
N ASN A 116 17.22 3.00 -11.34
CA ASN A 116 16.39 3.34 -12.51
C ASN A 116 15.77 4.74 -12.43
N LYS A 117 16.55 5.75 -12.00
CA LYS A 117 16.11 7.15 -11.75
C LYS A 117 15.15 7.34 -10.56
N GLY A 118 14.76 6.30 -9.84
CA GLY A 118 14.06 6.40 -8.56
C GLY A 118 15.02 6.54 -7.38
N VAL A 119 14.55 7.09 -6.27
CA VAL A 119 15.31 7.23 -5.02
C VAL A 119 14.75 6.27 -3.98
N PHE A 120 15.60 5.40 -3.43
CA PHE A 120 15.23 4.34 -2.52
C PHE A 120 15.97 4.48 -1.20
N VAL A 121 15.31 4.10 -0.10
CA VAL A 121 15.90 4.09 1.23
C VAL A 121 16.84 2.89 1.35
N SER A 122 18.11 3.16 1.66
CA SER A 122 19.15 2.14 1.78
C SER A 122 19.56 1.85 3.22
N LEU A 123 19.36 2.80 4.13
CA LEU A 123 19.60 2.61 5.57
C LEU A 123 18.71 3.57 6.36
N VAL A 124 18.11 3.04 7.43
CA VAL A 124 17.38 3.81 8.43
C VAL A 124 18.04 3.59 9.78
N THR A 125 18.50 4.67 10.41
CA THR A 125 19.17 4.58 11.71
C THR A 125 18.15 4.32 12.81
N LYS A 126 18.42 3.34 13.69
CA LYS A 126 17.58 3.06 14.86
C LYS A 126 17.36 4.31 15.73
N GLY A 127 16.11 4.55 16.13
CA GLY A 127 15.73 5.68 16.98
C GLY A 127 15.82 7.05 16.30
N SER A 128 16.11 7.10 15.00
CA SER A 128 16.11 8.34 14.25
C SER A 128 14.69 8.81 13.93
N PRO A 129 14.49 10.11 13.60
CA PRO A 129 13.18 10.59 13.17
C PRO A 129 12.59 9.83 11.99
N ALA A 130 13.42 9.28 11.09
CA ALA A 130 12.94 8.41 10.02
C ALA A 130 12.41 7.07 10.50
N ALA A 131 13.06 6.44 11.47
CA ALA A 131 12.57 5.19 12.05
C ALA A 131 11.23 5.42 12.74
N ILE A 132 11.09 6.53 13.48
CA ILE A 132 9.85 6.92 14.16
C ILE A 132 8.74 7.24 13.15
N ALA A 133 9.07 7.88 12.03
CA ALA A 133 8.14 8.13 10.94
C ALA A 133 7.77 6.85 10.15
N GLY A 134 8.34 5.70 10.49
CA GLY A 134 8.04 4.42 9.85
C GLY A 134 8.71 4.21 8.50
N LEU A 135 9.74 4.98 8.14
CA LEU A 135 10.56 4.68 6.97
C LEU A 135 11.29 3.35 7.14
N LYS A 136 11.31 2.54 6.09
CA LYS A 136 11.93 1.22 6.07
C LYS A 136 12.90 1.07 4.91
N PHE A 137 13.79 0.10 5.04
CA PHE A 137 14.68 -0.30 3.94
C PHE A 137 13.84 -0.69 2.72
N GLY A 138 14.22 -0.18 1.54
CA GLY A 138 13.56 -0.47 0.27
C GLY A 138 12.40 0.47 -0.08
N ASP A 139 11.98 1.36 0.82
CA ASP A 139 10.98 2.39 0.53
C ASP A 139 11.46 3.30 -0.60
N GLN A 140 10.56 3.70 -1.49
CA GLN A 140 10.85 4.62 -2.58
C GLN A 140 10.35 6.03 -2.24
N ILE A 141 11.26 7.01 -2.22
CA ILE A 141 10.89 8.41 -2.01
C ILE A 141 10.45 8.98 -3.36
N LEU A 142 9.24 9.52 -3.41
CA LEU A 142 8.66 10.15 -4.60
C LEU A 142 8.81 11.67 -4.55
N GLN A 143 8.53 12.26 -3.39
CA GLN A 143 8.60 13.71 -3.18
C GLN A 143 9.15 14.09 -1.80
N ILE A 144 9.79 15.25 -1.74
CA ILE A 144 10.25 15.89 -0.49
C ILE A 144 9.85 17.37 -0.54
N ASN A 145 9.01 17.83 0.39
CA ASN A 145 8.41 19.17 0.44
C ASN A 145 7.84 19.62 -0.92
N GLY A 146 6.97 18.78 -1.51
CA GLY A 146 6.34 19.03 -2.81
C GLY A 146 7.25 18.95 -4.03
N LYS A 147 8.54 18.57 -3.88
CA LYS A 147 9.48 18.41 -5.00
C LYS A 147 9.69 16.95 -5.35
N TYR A 148 9.44 16.60 -6.61
CA TYR A 148 9.77 15.28 -7.15
C TYR A 148 11.28 15.03 -7.13
N VAL A 149 11.66 13.83 -6.67
CA VAL A 149 13.07 13.42 -6.57
C VAL A 149 13.51 12.46 -7.67
N ALA A 150 12.60 12.07 -8.57
CA ALA A 150 12.92 11.22 -9.70
C ALA A 150 13.97 11.88 -10.61
N GLY A 151 15.05 11.15 -10.93
CA GLY A 151 16.16 11.61 -11.76
C GLY A 151 17.15 12.52 -11.06
N MET A 152 16.93 12.87 -9.78
CA MET A 152 17.85 13.69 -9.01
C MET A 152 19.11 12.89 -8.61
N SER A 153 20.29 13.52 -8.62
CA SER A 153 21.51 12.91 -8.09
C SER A 153 21.42 12.72 -6.57
N LEU A 154 22.10 11.69 -6.03
CA LEU A 154 22.10 11.43 -4.58
C LEU A 154 22.56 12.63 -3.75
N ASP A 155 23.58 13.34 -4.22
CA ASP A 155 24.10 14.55 -3.54
C ASP A 155 23.06 15.67 -3.51
N SER A 156 22.27 15.81 -4.58
CA SER A 156 21.20 16.79 -4.64
C SER A 156 20.06 16.41 -3.69
N VAL A 157 19.72 15.13 -3.57
CA VAL A 157 18.72 14.64 -2.59
C VAL A 157 19.20 14.89 -1.16
N HIS A 158 20.45 14.57 -0.86
CA HIS A 158 21.04 14.85 0.46
C HIS A 158 21.10 16.36 0.76
N SER A 159 21.41 17.18 -0.24
CA SER A 159 21.40 18.65 -0.10
C SER A 159 19.99 19.20 0.11
N LEU A 160 18.99 18.61 -0.56
CA LEU A 160 17.58 18.96 -0.38
C LEU A 160 17.15 18.68 1.07
N LEU A 161 17.48 17.51 1.61
CA LEU A 161 17.19 17.14 3.00
C LEU A 161 17.90 18.03 4.01
N LYS A 162 19.16 18.40 3.74
CA LYS A 162 19.92 19.33 4.59
C LYS A 162 19.29 20.73 4.60
N ARG A 163 18.78 21.22 3.46
CA ARG A 163 18.15 22.54 3.34
C ARG A 163 16.74 22.63 3.92
N CYS A 164 16.04 21.50 4.08
CA CYS A 164 14.71 21.49 4.70
C CYS A 164 14.75 22.08 6.13
N PRO A 165 13.65 22.68 6.62
CA PRO A 165 13.55 23.14 8.01
C PRO A 165 13.78 22.00 9.00
N SER A 166 13.99 22.34 10.27
CA SER A 166 14.10 21.35 11.34
C SER A 166 12.81 20.55 11.52
N ASN A 167 11.65 21.16 11.34
CA ASN A 167 10.35 20.51 11.51
C ASN A 167 9.52 20.63 10.24
N GLY A 168 8.58 19.70 10.03
CA GLY A 168 7.63 19.76 8.92
C GLY A 168 8.26 19.38 7.58
N ILE A 169 9.09 18.34 7.56
CA ILE A 169 9.60 17.76 6.32
C ILE A 169 8.56 16.78 5.80
N GLU A 170 7.82 17.18 4.77
CA GLU A 170 6.83 16.35 4.11
C GLU A 170 7.51 15.43 3.10
N MET A 171 7.25 14.14 3.18
CA MET A 171 7.74 13.14 2.25
C MET A 171 6.60 12.30 1.72
N ILE A 172 6.53 12.13 0.41
CA ILE A 172 5.63 11.16 -0.21
C ILE A 172 6.47 9.94 -0.56
N VAL A 173 6.09 8.79 -0.01
CA VAL A 173 6.86 7.55 -0.07
C VAL A 173 5.98 6.45 -0.62
N ARG A 174 6.56 5.57 -1.43
CA ARG A 174 5.96 4.32 -1.87
C ARG A 174 6.62 3.15 -1.14
N ASP A 175 5.79 2.37 -0.48
CA ASP A 175 6.16 1.23 0.35
C ASP A 175 6.76 0.13 -0.51
N ARG A 176 8.07 -0.07 -0.31
CA ARG A 176 8.90 -1.20 -0.77
C ARG A 176 8.41 -1.87 -2.06
N PRO A 177 8.48 -1.18 -3.21
CA PRO A 177 7.87 -1.66 -4.47
C PRO A 177 8.52 -2.94 -5.04
N TYR A 178 9.68 -3.35 -4.55
CA TYR A 178 10.40 -4.57 -4.98
C TYR A 178 10.32 -5.70 -3.95
N GLU A 179 9.49 -5.57 -2.91
CA GLU A 179 9.34 -6.62 -1.93
C GLU A 179 8.17 -7.57 -2.23
N ARG A 180 8.23 -8.74 -1.62
CA ARG A 180 7.15 -9.71 -1.60
C ARG A 180 7.01 -10.27 -0.20
N THR A 181 5.80 -10.28 0.32
CA THR A 181 5.48 -10.93 1.60
C THR A 181 4.96 -12.33 1.35
N ILE A 182 5.48 -13.30 2.11
CA ILE A 182 5.11 -14.72 2.02
C ILE A 182 4.79 -15.21 3.42
N LYS A 183 3.60 -15.80 3.57
CA LYS A 183 3.15 -16.42 4.82
C LYS A 183 3.47 -17.91 4.77
N LEU A 184 4.16 -18.39 5.78
CA LEU A 184 4.65 -19.74 5.93
C LEU A 184 4.14 -20.34 7.24
N HIS A 185 4.10 -21.66 7.28
CA HIS A 185 3.74 -22.45 8.44
C HIS A 185 4.87 -23.41 8.77
N LYS A 186 5.18 -23.54 10.05
CA LYS A 186 6.13 -24.53 10.54
C LYS A 186 5.50 -25.92 10.51
N ASP A 187 6.30 -26.93 10.20
CA ASP A 187 5.94 -28.34 10.34
C ASP A 187 6.01 -28.80 11.81
N SER A 188 5.65 -30.04 12.09
CA SER A 188 5.76 -30.64 13.43
C SER A 188 7.20 -30.75 13.94
N ALA A 189 8.20 -30.54 13.09
CA ALA A 189 9.61 -30.47 13.43
C ALA A 189 10.12 -29.02 13.54
N ASN A 190 9.21 -28.04 13.63
CA ASN A 190 9.51 -26.60 13.77
C ASN A 190 10.27 -26.00 12.55
N ARG A 191 10.09 -26.57 11.35
CA ARG A 191 10.77 -26.14 10.11
C ARG A 191 9.78 -25.56 9.10
N VAL A 192 10.20 -24.52 8.40
CA VAL A 192 9.46 -23.90 7.28
C VAL A 192 9.88 -24.43 5.90
N GLY A 193 11.10 -24.97 5.81
CA GLY A 193 11.64 -25.65 4.63
C GLY A 193 12.33 -24.77 3.60
N PHE A 194 13.16 -23.83 4.03
CA PHE A 194 14.11 -23.15 3.15
C PHE A 194 15.49 -23.04 3.82
N GLN A 195 16.52 -22.87 3.00
CA GLN A 195 17.89 -22.59 3.43
C GLN A 195 18.29 -21.21 2.93
N PHE A 196 19.11 -20.52 3.70
CA PHE A 196 19.64 -19.22 3.34
C PHE A 196 21.10 -19.11 3.79
N LYS A 197 21.84 -18.21 3.15
CA LYS A 197 23.22 -17.87 3.49
C LYS A 197 23.44 -16.39 3.29
N ASP A 198 24.04 -15.72 4.27
CA ASP A 198 24.21 -14.26 4.30
C ASP A 198 22.88 -13.53 4.05
N GLY A 199 21.79 -14.08 4.61
CA GLY A 199 20.40 -13.64 4.41
C GLY A 199 19.79 -13.88 3.01
N GLU A 200 20.51 -14.46 2.05
CA GLU A 200 20.01 -14.82 0.71
C GLU A 200 19.47 -16.25 0.69
N ILE A 201 18.25 -16.45 0.19
CA ILE A 201 17.62 -17.78 0.09
C ILE A 201 18.29 -18.58 -1.03
N THR A 202 18.88 -19.72 -0.67
CA THR A 202 19.67 -20.57 -1.57
C THR A 202 18.91 -21.81 -2.03
N ALA A 203 18.03 -22.36 -1.19
CA ALA A 203 17.30 -23.57 -1.50
C ALA A 203 15.92 -23.59 -0.83
N VAL A 204 14.97 -24.29 -1.45
CA VAL A 204 13.64 -24.56 -0.91
C VAL A 204 13.41 -26.06 -0.89
N VAL A 205 12.99 -26.58 0.25
CA VAL A 205 12.75 -28.01 0.47
C VAL A 205 11.43 -28.40 -0.19
N LYS A 206 11.41 -29.53 -0.91
CA LYS A 206 10.18 -30.06 -1.52
C LYS A 206 9.14 -30.40 -0.45
N ASP A 207 7.86 -30.26 -0.79
CA ASP A 207 6.72 -30.54 0.11
C ASP A 207 6.72 -29.73 1.42
N SER A 208 7.52 -28.67 1.49
CA SER A 208 7.53 -27.75 2.63
C SER A 208 6.49 -26.63 2.48
N SER A 209 6.26 -25.89 3.57
CA SER A 209 5.44 -24.68 3.49
C SER A 209 6.06 -23.64 2.55
N ALA A 210 7.39 -23.51 2.53
CA ALA A 210 8.08 -22.61 1.61
C ALA A 210 7.82 -22.95 0.14
N ALA A 211 7.87 -24.24 -0.22
CA ALA A 211 7.56 -24.68 -1.58
C ALA A 211 6.09 -24.42 -1.94
N ARG A 212 5.16 -24.76 -1.04
CA ARG A 212 3.71 -24.57 -1.28
C ARG A 212 3.30 -23.10 -1.45
N ASN A 213 4.00 -22.19 -0.79
CA ASN A 213 3.71 -20.75 -0.88
C ASN A 213 4.56 -20.02 -1.94
N GLY A 214 5.32 -20.76 -2.75
CA GLY A 214 6.08 -20.19 -3.87
C GLY A 214 7.24 -19.30 -3.42
N LEU A 215 7.94 -19.68 -2.34
CA LEU A 215 9.17 -19.02 -1.95
C LEU A 215 10.22 -19.15 -3.06
N LEU A 216 10.85 -18.03 -3.42
CA LEU A 216 11.82 -17.98 -4.50
C LEU A 216 13.25 -17.97 -3.92
N ILE A 217 14.14 -18.71 -4.57
CA ILE A 217 15.60 -18.61 -4.36
C ILE A 217 16.14 -17.32 -4.98
N ASN A 218 17.37 -16.95 -4.65
CA ASN A 218 18.01 -15.69 -5.09
C ASN A 218 17.21 -14.45 -4.67
N HIS A 219 16.63 -14.52 -3.47
CA HIS A 219 15.95 -13.41 -2.82
C HIS A 219 16.56 -13.21 -1.42
N GLN A 220 16.74 -11.96 -1.03
CA GLN A 220 17.19 -11.55 0.29
C GLN A 220 16.02 -11.48 1.27
N LEU A 221 16.20 -12.01 2.47
CA LEU A 221 15.31 -11.79 3.61
C LEU A 221 15.43 -10.34 4.10
N LEU A 222 14.29 -9.65 4.17
CA LEU A 222 14.21 -8.29 4.70
C LEU A 222 13.58 -8.26 6.09
N GLU A 223 12.47 -8.95 6.28
CA GLU A 223 11.76 -9.02 7.58
C GLU A 223 11.30 -10.43 7.89
N VAL A 224 11.24 -10.76 9.18
CA VAL A 224 10.62 -11.96 9.74
C VAL A 224 9.61 -11.51 10.79
N ASN A 225 8.33 -11.83 10.60
CA ASN A 225 7.20 -11.37 11.42
C ASN A 225 7.19 -9.84 11.66
N GLY A 226 7.61 -9.08 10.66
CA GLY A 226 7.70 -7.61 10.71
C GLY A 226 8.95 -7.06 11.40
N GLN A 227 9.79 -7.91 12.01
CA GLN A 227 11.10 -7.52 12.50
C GLN A 227 12.10 -7.49 11.35
N ASN A 228 12.80 -6.36 11.18
CA ASN A 228 13.82 -6.21 10.15
C ASN A 228 15.06 -7.08 10.45
N VAL A 229 15.54 -7.82 9.46
CA VAL A 229 16.70 -8.71 9.54
C VAL A 229 17.85 -8.31 8.60
N VAL A 230 17.72 -7.17 7.90
CA VAL A 230 18.72 -6.70 6.93
C VAL A 230 20.08 -6.43 7.57
N GLY A 231 21.09 -7.23 7.21
CA GLY A 231 22.45 -7.11 7.75
C GLY A 231 22.69 -7.88 9.04
N LEU A 232 21.70 -8.60 9.59
CA LEU A 232 21.96 -9.53 10.68
C LEU A 232 22.79 -10.73 10.19
N LYS A 233 23.51 -11.35 11.12
CA LYS A 233 24.20 -12.63 10.87
C LYS A 233 23.19 -13.76 10.77
N ASP A 234 23.50 -14.79 9.99
CA ASP A 234 22.62 -15.94 9.80
C ASP A 234 22.21 -16.64 11.10
N SER A 235 23.09 -16.63 12.11
CA SER A 235 22.76 -17.16 13.45
C SER A 235 21.60 -16.41 14.10
N ALA A 236 21.64 -15.08 14.09
CA ALA A 236 20.59 -14.24 14.66
C ALA A 236 19.28 -14.34 13.87
N ILE A 237 19.35 -14.45 12.53
CA ILE A 237 18.16 -14.67 11.70
C ILE A 237 17.53 -16.02 12.02
N THR A 238 18.35 -17.06 12.21
CA THR A 238 17.89 -18.40 12.58
C THR A 238 17.20 -18.39 13.95
N GLU A 239 17.77 -17.68 14.92
CA GLU A 239 17.15 -17.48 16.25
C GLU A 239 15.78 -16.82 16.13
N ILE A 240 15.67 -15.70 15.40
CA ILE A 240 14.38 -15.00 15.17
C ILE A 240 13.35 -15.92 14.52
N VAL A 241 13.74 -16.70 13.50
CA VAL A 241 12.84 -17.66 12.84
C VAL A 241 12.41 -18.78 13.80
N ASN A 242 13.28 -19.23 14.69
CA ASN A 242 12.98 -20.28 15.66
C ASN A 242 12.05 -19.79 16.78
N GLU A 243 12.23 -18.55 17.24
CA GLU A 243 11.38 -17.90 18.26
C GLU A 243 9.97 -17.58 17.77
N CYS A 244 9.78 -17.46 16.45
CA CYS A 244 8.46 -17.28 15.87
C CYS A 244 7.53 -18.49 16.16
N GLY A 245 6.23 -18.25 16.31
CA GLY A 245 5.24 -19.32 16.43
C GLY A 245 5.03 -20.13 15.14
N ASP A 246 3.96 -20.92 15.10
CA ASP A 246 3.64 -21.79 13.97
C ASP A 246 3.46 -21.04 12.64
N ARG A 247 3.04 -19.78 12.71
CA ARG A 247 2.86 -18.90 11.55
C ARG A 247 4.04 -17.93 11.46
N ILE A 248 4.72 -17.95 10.31
CA ILE A 248 5.82 -17.03 10.02
C ILE A 248 5.46 -16.23 8.76
N THR A 249 5.53 -14.91 8.85
CA THR A 249 5.43 -14.03 7.70
C THR A 249 6.82 -13.50 7.39
N ILE A 250 7.35 -13.80 6.22
CA ILE A 250 8.63 -13.27 5.77
C ILE A 250 8.43 -12.25 4.65
N THR A 251 9.27 -11.24 4.62
CA THR A 251 9.33 -10.27 3.54
C THR A 251 10.65 -10.44 2.82
N ILE A 252 10.60 -10.60 1.49
CA ILE A 252 11.76 -10.88 0.66
C ILE A 252 11.90 -9.86 -0.48
N MET A 253 13.10 -9.67 -0.98
CA MET A 253 13.41 -8.83 -2.14
C MET A 253 14.40 -9.54 -3.06
N PRO A 254 14.28 -9.43 -4.40
CA PRO A 254 15.26 -10.03 -5.30
C PRO A 254 16.69 -9.60 -4.96
N SER A 255 17.61 -10.55 -4.88
CA SER A 255 18.98 -10.29 -4.40
C SER A 255 19.73 -9.26 -5.23
N PHE A 256 19.45 -9.17 -6.54
CA PHE A 256 20.09 -8.18 -7.41
C PHE A 256 19.67 -6.74 -7.06
N VAL A 257 18.39 -6.52 -6.68
CA VAL A 257 17.89 -5.23 -6.23
C VAL A 257 18.52 -4.88 -4.89
N TYR A 258 18.48 -5.82 -3.95
CA TYR A 258 19.08 -5.66 -2.62
C TYR A 258 20.56 -5.27 -2.72
N LYS A 259 21.36 -6.05 -3.47
CA LYS A 259 22.79 -5.80 -3.71
C LYS A 259 23.03 -4.42 -4.33
N HIS A 260 22.14 -3.93 -5.19
CA HIS A 260 22.24 -2.58 -5.76
C HIS A 260 21.98 -1.48 -4.72
N ILE A 261 20.98 -1.66 -3.85
CA ILE A 261 20.65 -0.72 -2.76
C ILE A 261 21.84 -0.59 -1.80
N ILE A 262 22.45 -1.71 -1.41
CA ILE A 262 23.53 -1.73 -0.41
C ILE A 262 24.94 -1.53 -0.98
N LYS A 263 25.12 -1.47 -2.31
CA LYS A 263 26.43 -1.48 -2.98
C LYS A 263 27.45 -0.46 -2.46
N SER A 264 26.97 0.70 -2.01
CA SER A 264 27.81 1.81 -1.50
C SER A 264 27.81 1.94 0.02
N LEU A 265 27.28 0.96 0.75
CA LEU A 265 27.26 0.92 2.21
C LEU A 265 28.30 -0.09 2.71
N ALA A 266 29.10 0.30 3.70
CA ALA A 266 29.95 -0.65 4.39
C ALA A 266 29.08 -1.64 5.19
N SER A 267 29.34 -2.93 5.07
CA SER A 267 28.58 -4.00 5.75
C SER A 267 28.45 -3.76 7.25
N ASN A 268 29.54 -3.35 7.91
CA ASN A 268 29.55 -3.04 9.35
C ASN A 268 28.67 -1.85 9.76
N LEU A 269 28.39 -0.92 8.84
CA LEU A 269 27.49 0.21 9.12
C LEU A 269 26.03 -0.23 9.09
N VAL A 270 25.69 -1.13 8.15
CA VAL A 270 24.33 -1.68 8.04
C VAL A 270 23.99 -2.43 9.32
N THR A 271 24.86 -3.35 9.76
CA THR A 271 24.62 -4.17 10.96
C THR A 271 24.49 -3.34 12.24
N LYS A 272 25.21 -2.22 12.35
CA LYS A 272 25.27 -1.40 13.56
C LYS A 272 24.18 -0.35 13.65
N LEU A 273 23.80 0.26 12.52
CA LEU A 273 22.91 1.40 12.50
C LEU A 273 21.47 1.03 12.14
N MET A 274 21.26 -0.04 11.39
CA MET A 274 19.92 -0.41 10.92
C MET A 274 18.98 -0.69 12.09
N ASP A 275 17.73 -0.26 11.96
CA ASP A 275 16.71 -0.55 12.97
C ASP A 275 16.21 -1.99 12.88
N HIS A 276 16.44 -2.76 13.93
CA HIS A 276 16.02 -4.16 14.11
C HIS A 276 14.98 -4.31 15.23
N SER A 277 14.38 -3.21 15.66
CA SER A 277 13.39 -3.22 16.74
C SER A 277 12.21 -4.13 16.38
N VAL A 278 11.78 -4.92 17.36
CA VAL A 278 10.61 -5.79 17.21
C VAL A 278 9.38 -4.88 17.07
N PRO A 279 8.51 -5.10 16.07
CA PRO A 279 7.25 -4.37 15.98
C PRO A 279 6.43 -4.61 17.26
N VAL A 280 5.99 -3.52 17.89
CA VAL A 280 5.20 -3.52 19.13
C VAL A 280 3.75 -3.89 18.85
#